data_AF-A0A7S1X981-F1
#
_entry.id   AF-A0A7S1X981-F1
#
_cell.length_a   1.000
_cell.length_b   1.000
_cell.length_c   1.000
_cell.angle_alpha   90.00
_cell.angle_beta   90.00
_cell.angle_gamma   90.00
#
_symmetry.space_group_name_H-M   'P 1'
#
loop_
_entity.id
_entity.type
_entity.pdbx_description
1 polymer ?
#
loop_
_entity_poly.entity_id
_entity_poly.type
_entity_poly.pdbx_seq_one_letter_code
_entity_poly.pdbx_strand_id
1 'polypeptide(L)'
;AVFSKYVLPYQWSWPQSLLAGAILSATDPVAVVALLKEVGASKKLGIVIEGESLLNDGTAFVLFLVFQEMVQGKDLGAVDIVVKFVQLGLGGPLVGILFGLVATWWLSRIFNDGMPAMWCHLTG
;
A
#
# COMPACT_ATOMS: atom_id res chain seq x y z
N ALA A 1 -9.78 -12.98 12.59
CA ALA A 1 -9.29 -14.36 12.77
C ALA A 1 -9.99 -15.10 13.90
N VAL A 2 -9.74 -14.79 15.17
CA VAL A 2 -10.35 -15.52 16.31
C VAL A 2 -11.88 -15.43 16.29
N PHE A 3 -12.43 -14.22 16.13
CA PHE A 3 -13.87 -14.03 15.95
C PHE A 3 -14.42 -14.89 14.79
N SER A 4 -13.76 -14.83 13.63
CA SER A 4 -14.11 -15.59 12.43
C SER A 4 -14.13 -17.11 12.67
N LYS A 5 -13.18 -17.61 13.47
CA LYS A 5 -12.99 -19.04 13.75
C LYS A 5 -14.02 -19.60 14.73
N TYR A 6 -14.37 -18.82 15.75
CA TYR A 6 -15.16 -19.31 16.88
C TYR A 6 -16.59 -18.76 16.97
N VAL A 7 -16.88 -17.62 16.33
CA VAL A 7 -18.19 -16.96 16.43
C VAL A 7 -19.04 -17.22 15.18
N LEU A 8 -18.43 -17.29 14.00
CA LEU A 8 -19.18 -17.50 12.77
C LEU A 8 -19.53 -18.99 12.57
N PRO A 9 -20.74 -19.31 12.09
CA PRO A 9 -21.23 -20.69 11.97
C PRO A 9 -20.62 -21.47 10.79
N TYR A 10 -19.70 -20.88 10.04
CA TYR A 10 -19.18 -21.41 8.77
C TYR A 10 -18.00 -22.39 8.93
N GLN A 11 -17.57 -22.71 10.16
CA GLN A 11 -16.53 -23.71 10.46
C GLN A 11 -15.20 -23.48 9.68
N TRP A 12 -14.80 -22.23 9.50
CA TRP A 12 -13.62 -21.88 8.69
C TRP A 12 -12.33 -22.50 9.24
N SER A 13 -11.43 -22.89 8.34
CA SER A 13 -10.07 -23.30 8.69
C SER A 13 -9.26 -22.11 9.23
N TRP A 14 -8.11 -22.39 9.86
CA TRP A 14 -7.22 -21.34 10.35
C TRP A 14 -6.74 -20.40 9.22
N PRO A 15 -6.26 -20.91 8.06
CA PRO A 15 -5.91 -20.06 6.93
C PRO A 15 -7.06 -19.18 6.44
N GLN A 16 -8.28 -19.70 6.37
CA GLN A 16 -9.47 -18.92 5.97
C GLN A 16 -9.78 -17.80 6.97
N SER A 17 -9.65 -18.11 8.26
CA SER A 17 -9.91 -17.14 9.34
C SER A 17 -8.82 -16.06 9.41
N LEU A 18 -7.57 -16.42 9.14
CA LEU A 18 -6.43 -15.50 9.04
C LEU A 18 -6.55 -14.61 7.79
N LEU A 19 -6.92 -15.19 6.65
CA LEU A 19 -7.21 -14.46 5.42
C LEU A 19 -8.30 -13.41 5.61
N ALA A 20 -9.43 -13.80 6.22
CA ALA A 20 -10.50 -12.86 6.57
C ALA A 20 -10.01 -11.77 7.54
N GLY A 21 -9.15 -12.13 8.49
CA GLY A 21 -8.51 -11.17 9.39
C GLY A 21 -7.63 -10.16 8.67
N ALA A 22 -6.82 -10.61 7.72
CA ALA A 22 -5.94 -9.73 6.94
C ALA A 22 -6.76 -8.71 6.13
N ILE A 23 -7.84 -9.13 5.48
CA ILE A 23 -8.75 -8.24 4.72
C ILE A 23 -9.34 -7.17 5.64
N LEU A 24 -9.79 -7.56 6.84
CA LEU A 24 -10.43 -6.64 7.79
C LEU A 24 -9.44 -5.76 8.58
N SER A 25 -8.14 -6.07 8.52
CA SER A 25 -7.10 -5.33 9.25
C SER A 25 -6.65 -4.06 8.54
N ALA A 26 -6.88 -3.94 7.23
CA ALA A 26 -6.65 -2.70 6.50
C ALA A 26 -7.63 -1.63 7.03
N THR A 27 -7.11 -0.46 7.41
CA THR A 27 -7.89 0.61 8.03
C THR A 27 -7.64 1.92 7.31
N ASP A 28 -8.71 2.58 6.89
CA ASP A 28 -8.63 3.87 6.21
C ASP A 28 -8.62 5.04 7.24
N PRO A 29 -7.51 5.79 7.38
CA PRO A 29 -7.42 6.91 8.30
C PRO A 29 -8.02 8.19 7.74
N VAL A 30 -8.44 8.24 6.47
CA VAL A 30 -8.79 9.49 5.78
C VAL A 30 -9.84 10.28 6.56
N ALA A 31 -10.86 9.59 7.09
CA ALA A 31 -11.88 10.21 7.93
C ALA A 31 -11.30 10.77 9.25
N VAL A 32 -10.39 10.04 9.90
CA VAL A 32 -9.77 10.44 11.16
C VAL A 32 -8.84 11.64 10.95
N VAL A 33 -8.07 11.64 9.85
CA VAL A 33 -7.18 12.74 9.49
C VAL A 33 -7.95 14.02 9.17
N ALA A 34 -9.11 13.91 8.51
CA ALA A 34 -9.99 15.05 8.24
C ALA A 34 -10.48 15.69 9.55
N LEU A 35 -10.99 14.88 10.48
CA LEU A 35 -11.45 15.35 11.80
C LEU A 35 -10.31 15.95 12.62
N LEU A 36 -9.13 15.32 12.62
CA LEU A 36 -7.96 15.84 13.33
C LEU A 36 -7.53 17.21 12.79
N LYS A 37 -7.61 17.42 11.47
CA LYS A 37 -7.33 18.72 10.85
C LYS A 37 -8.36 19.78 11.27
N GLU A 38 -9.64 19.42 11.40
CA GLU A 38 -10.70 20.34 11.87
C GLU A 38 -10.50 20.79 13.33
N VAL A 39 -9.99 19.91 14.19
CA VAL A 39 -9.72 20.25 15.61
C VAL A 39 -8.34 20.89 15.85
N GLY A 40 -7.62 21.26 14.79
CA GLY A 40 -6.35 22.00 14.88
C GLY A 40 -5.09 21.15 15.03
N ALA A 41 -5.14 19.86 14.67
CA ALA A 41 -3.94 19.01 14.68
C ALA A 41 -2.88 19.51 13.68
N SER A 42 -1.61 19.34 14.06
CA SER A 42 -0.49 19.74 13.21
C SER A 42 -0.43 18.93 11.90
N LYS A 43 0.00 19.58 10.80
CA LYS A 43 0.26 18.88 9.52
C LYS A 43 1.20 17.69 9.67
N LYS A 44 2.19 17.77 10.58
CA LYS A 44 3.13 16.68 10.85
C LYS A 44 2.42 15.44 11.37
N LEU A 45 1.44 15.60 12.27
CA LEU A 45 0.67 14.47 12.80
C LEU A 45 -0.15 13.79 11.69
N GLY A 46 -0.77 14.59 10.79
CA GLY A 46 -1.48 14.04 9.64
C GLY A 46 -0.59 13.19 8.72
N ILE A 47 0.63 13.66 8.42
CA ILE A 47 1.60 12.91 7.60
C ILE A 47 2.01 11.59 8.27
N VAL A 48 2.22 11.59 9.59
CA VAL A 48 2.58 10.37 10.32
C VAL A 48 1.44 9.36 10.30
N ILE A 49 0.21 9.78 10.54
CA ILE A 49 -0.97 8.91 10.52
C ILE A 49 -1.21 8.35 9.11
N GLU A 50 -1.12 9.19 8.07
CA GLU A 50 -1.21 8.73 6.68
C GLU A 50 -0.12 7.68 6.37
N GLY A 51 1.10 7.90 6.86
CA GLY A 51 2.21 6.95 6.74
C GLY A 51 1.96 5.62 7.46
N GLU A 52 1.48 5.65 8.71
CA GLU A 52 1.16 4.43 9.47
C GLU A 52 0.09 3.59 8.77
N SER A 53 -0.96 4.23 8.25
CA SER A 53 -2.01 3.52 7.54
C SER A 53 -1.55 2.96 6.20
N LEU A 54 -0.71 3.68 5.45
CA LEU A 54 -0.11 3.14 4.22
C LEU A 54 0.72 1.89 4.50
N LEU A 55 1.51 1.91 5.59
CA LEU A 55 2.28 0.73 6.02
C LEU A 55 1.36 -0.42 6.47
N ASN A 56 0.27 -0.09 7.18
CA ASN A 56 -0.73 -1.07 7.60
C ASN A 56 -1.42 -1.74 6.41
N ASP A 57 -1.86 -0.97 5.41
CA ASP A 57 -2.52 -1.50 4.22
C ASP A 57 -1.58 -2.37 3.39
N GLY A 58 -0.33 -1.94 3.22
CA GLY A 58 0.70 -2.76 2.57
C GLY A 58 0.93 -4.09 3.31
N THR A 59 1.01 -4.05 4.63
CA THR A 59 1.19 -5.23 5.48
C THR A 59 -0.01 -6.18 5.38
N ALA A 60 -1.23 -5.64 5.46
CA ALA A 60 -2.47 -6.39 5.32
C ALA A 60 -2.57 -7.10 3.95
N PHE A 61 -2.16 -6.41 2.88
CA PHE A 61 -2.11 -6.99 1.54
C PHE A 61 -1.09 -8.14 1.42
N VAL A 62 0.09 -8.00 1.99
CA VAL A 62 1.09 -9.09 2.02
C VAL A 62 0.55 -10.31 2.77
N LEU A 63 -0.03 -10.11 3.96
CA LEU A 63 -0.63 -11.17 4.75
C LEU A 63 -1.79 -11.85 4.02
N PHE A 64 -2.61 -11.06 3.30
CA PHE A 64 -3.66 -11.59 2.44
C PHE A 64 -3.09 -12.58 1.40
N LEU A 65 -2.02 -12.22 0.69
CA LEU A 65 -1.41 -13.10 -0.32
C LEU A 65 -0.85 -14.38 0.30
N VAL A 66 -0.21 -14.29 1.47
CA VAL A 66 0.30 -15.44 2.20
C VAL A 66 -0.83 -16.38 2.60
N PHE A 67 -1.86 -15.87 3.27
CA PHE A 67 -2.96 -16.72 3.73
C PHE A 67 -3.80 -17.26 2.58
N GLN A 68 -3.94 -16.52 1.48
CA GLN A 68 -4.60 -17.00 0.27
C GLN A 68 -3.90 -18.25 -0.28
N GLU A 69 -2.57 -18.24 -0.33
CA GLU A 69 -1.79 -19.40 -0.76
C GLU A 69 -1.95 -20.59 0.20
N MET A 70 -1.98 -20.35 1.51
CA MET A 70 -2.26 -21.40 2.50
C MET A 70 -3.67 -21.98 2.36
N VAL A 71 -4.68 -21.15 2.04
CA VAL A 71 -6.04 -21.61 1.73
C VAL A 71 -6.08 -22.48 0.47
N GLN A 72 -5.20 -22.22 -0.50
CA GLN A 72 -5.05 -23.04 -1.71
C GLN A 72 -4.28 -24.35 -1.46
N GLY A 73 -3.87 -24.63 -0.22
CA GLY A 73 -3.19 -25.87 0.17
C GLY A 73 -1.68 -25.83 0.00
N LYS A 74 -1.07 -24.65 -0.21
CA LYS A 74 0.39 -24.51 -0.15
C LYS A 74 0.83 -24.52 1.30
N ASP A 75 1.83 -25.34 1.61
CA ASP A 75 2.46 -25.33 2.92
C ASP A 75 3.58 -24.28 2.92
N LEU A 76 3.33 -23.15 3.57
CA LEU A 76 4.28 -22.04 3.66
C LEU A 76 4.95 -22.06 5.03
N GLY A 77 6.27 -22.18 5.05
CA GLY A 77 7.05 -22.07 6.27
C GLY A 77 7.22 -20.61 6.69
N ALA A 78 7.71 -20.40 7.92
CA ALA A 78 8.01 -19.05 8.43
C ALA A 78 9.01 -18.29 7.54
N VAL A 79 9.97 -19.01 6.93
CA VAL A 79 10.95 -18.43 6.01
C VAL A 79 10.29 -17.89 4.75
N ASP A 80 9.36 -18.64 4.15
CA ASP A 80 8.65 -18.23 2.93
C ASP A 80 7.83 -16.96 3.16
N ILE A 81 7.22 -16.85 4.34
CA ILE A 81 6.47 -15.65 4.75
C ILE A 81 7.39 -14.44 4.84
N VAL A 82 8.54 -14.57 5.52
CA VAL A 82 9.51 -13.48 5.66
C VAL A 82 10.08 -13.08 4.29
N VAL A 83 10.44 -14.04 3.44
CA VAL A 83 10.94 -13.77 2.09
C VAL A 83 9.90 -13.05 1.25
N LYS A 84 8.64 -13.51 1.24
CA LYS A 84 7.54 -12.83 0.54
C LYS A 84 7.30 -11.43 1.10
N PHE A 85 7.38 -11.25 2.41
CA PHE A 85 7.21 -9.95 3.05
C PHE A 85 8.28 -8.95 2.61
N VAL A 86 9.55 -9.37 2.61
CA VAL A 86 10.66 -8.54 2.12
C VAL A 86 10.52 -8.28 0.62
N GLN A 87 10.20 -9.30 -0.18
CA GLN A 87 10.09 -9.17 -1.62
C GLN A 87 8.97 -8.20 -2.03
N LEU A 88 7.79 -8.31 -1.43
CA LEU A 88 6.65 -7.44 -1.73
C LEU A 88 6.81 -6.06 -1.10
N GLY A 89 7.31 -6.01 0.15
CA GLY A 89 7.53 -4.77 0.90
C GLY A 89 8.61 -3.87 0.29
N LEU A 90 9.68 -4.44 -0.28
CA LEU A 90 10.72 -3.68 -0.97
C LEU A 90 10.46 -3.59 -2.48
N GLY A 91 9.93 -4.64 -3.10
CA GLY A 91 9.69 -4.70 -4.54
C GLY A 91 8.70 -3.62 -5.01
N GLY A 92 7.63 -3.38 -4.26
CA GLY A 92 6.65 -2.33 -4.57
C GLY A 92 7.28 -0.94 -4.64
N PRO A 93 7.91 -0.44 -3.56
CA PRO A 93 8.61 0.85 -3.57
C PRO A 93 9.70 0.94 -4.64
N LEU A 94 10.50 -0.11 -4.84
CA LEU A 94 11.55 -0.13 -5.86
C LEU A 94 10.97 0.07 -7.27
N VAL A 95 9.94 -0.69 -7.63
CA VAL A 95 9.27 -0.56 -8.93
C VAL A 95 8.61 0.81 -9.07
N GLY A 96 7.95 1.29 -8.01
CA GLY A 96 7.32 2.62 -8.00
C GLY A 96 8.32 3.76 -8.22
N ILE A 97 9.49 3.69 -7.56
CA ILE A 97 10.58 4.67 -7.75
C ILE A 97 11.10 4.61 -9.18
N LEU A 98 11.39 3.41 -9.71
CA LEU A 98 11.89 3.26 -11.07
C LEU A 98 10.90 3.83 -12.09
N PHE A 99 9.61 3.51 -11.95
CA PHE A 99 8.58 4.01 -12.86
C PHE A 99 8.39 5.53 -12.72
N GLY A 100 8.44 6.05 -11.50
CA GLY A 100 8.40 7.49 -11.23
C GLY A 100 9.56 8.25 -11.87
N LEU A 101 10.77 7.69 -11.82
CA LEU A 101 11.95 8.26 -12.49
C LEU A 101 11.81 8.25 -14.02
N VAL A 102 11.31 7.15 -14.60
CA VAL A 102 11.07 7.07 -16.05
C VAL A 102 9.99 8.06 -16.48
N ALA A 103 8.89 8.14 -15.73
CA ALA A 103 7.79 9.06 -16.03
C ALA A 103 8.24 10.53 -15.93
N THR A 104 8.97 10.89 -14.89
CA THR A 104 9.52 12.25 -14.74
C THR A 104 10.52 12.59 -15.85
N TRP A 105 11.42 11.67 -16.19
CA TRP A 105 12.34 11.83 -17.32
C TRP A 105 11.61 12.07 -18.65
N TRP A 106 10.56 11.28 -18.92
CA TRP A 106 9.75 11.41 -20.14
C TRP A 106 9.01 12.76 -20.19
N LEU A 107 8.36 13.14 -19.08
CA LEU A 107 7.67 14.43 -18.97
C LEU A 107 8.65 15.59 -19.16
N SER A 108 9.85 15.51 -18.60
CA SER A 108 10.88 16.51 -18.81
C SER A 108 11.27 16.64 -20.28
N ARG A 109 11.27 15.57 -21.09
CA ARG A 109 11.56 15.70 -22.54
C ARG A 109 10.46 16.42 -23.31
N ILE A 110 9.20 16.09 -23.04
CA ILE A 110 8.06 16.70 -23.77
C ILE A 110 7.86 18.17 -23.39
N PHE A 111 7.90 18.49 -22.09
CA PHE A 111 7.61 19.84 -21.62
C PHE A 111 8.80 20.79 -21.74
N ASN A 112 10.05 20.29 -21.66
CA ASN A 112 11.23 21.12 -21.79
C ASN A 112 11.54 21.52 -23.25
N ASP A 113 11.02 20.81 -24.24
CA ASP A 113 11.18 21.18 -25.66
C ASP A 113 10.13 22.22 -26.12
N GLY A 114 8.97 22.28 -25.45
CA GLY A 114 7.90 23.22 -25.78
C GLY A 114 8.09 24.65 -25.26
N MET A 115 8.76 24.83 -24.11
CA MET A 115 8.95 26.16 -23.53
C MET A 115 9.96 27.01 -24.33
N PRO A 116 11.17 26.55 -24.69
CA PRO A 116 12.14 27.39 -25.41
C PRO A 116 11.64 27.80 -26.80
N ALA A 117 10.93 26.91 -27.51
CA ALA A 117 10.42 27.18 -28.86
C ALA A 117 9.28 28.20 -28.89
N MET A 118 8.35 28.14 -27.92
CA MET A 118 7.24 29.09 -27.83
C MET A 118 7.70 30.48 -27.38
N TRP A 119 8.68 30.55 -26.47
CA TRP A 119 9.29 31.81 -26.06
C TRP A 119 10.01 32.50 -27.22
N CYS A 120 10.76 31.76 -28.04
CA CYS A 120 11.50 32.31 -29.19
C CYS A 120 10.58 32.89 -30.28
N HIS A 121 9.34 32.40 -30.40
CA HIS A 121 8.37 32.88 -31.40
C HIS A 121 7.52 34.07 -30.91
N LEU A 122 7.40 34.29 -29.60
CA LEU A 122 6.64 35.40 -29.01
C LEU A 122 7.50 36.65 -28.72
N THR A 123 8.83 36.50 -28.65
CA THR A 123 9.77 37.61 -28.43
C THR A 123 10.58 38.00 -29.69
N GLY A 124 10.20 37.48 -30.87
CA GLY A 124 10.82 37.78 -32.17
C GLY A 124 9.94 38.67 -33.03
#